data_AF-A0A161VK83-F1
#
_entry.id   AF-A0A161VK83-F1
#
_cell.length_a   1.000
_cell.length_b   1.000
_cell.length_c   1.000
_cell.angle_alpha   90.00
_cell.angle_beta   90.00
_cell.angle_gamma   90.00
#
_symmetry.space_group_name_H-M   'P 1'
#
loop_
_entity.id
_entity.type
_entity.pdbx_description
1 polymer ?
#
loop_
_entity_poly.entity_id
_entity_poly.type
_entity_poly.pdbx_seq_one_letter_code
_entity_poly.pdbx_strand_id
1 'polypeptide(L)'
;MIGKFKTLRKVKETKEDLALRALRAKRRELAEANEIRRHRDTALKESTSSLKLRESDVYQGIMHKSVSFEEIDEVKDKVLMLHKNHQQLRDDYEVAAETCCRLSEELKSSQVVYHTAQRTREKFDNVLEDLQRDKHEQDELNEELAVEDNLSKGMPRPL
;
A
#
# COMPACT_ATOMS: atom_id res chain seq x y z
N MET A 1 -0.19 34.83 15.97
CA MET A 1 0.49 33.97 14.96
C MET A 1 0.36 32.48 15.27
N ILE A 2 0.61 32.04 16.50
CA ILE A 2 0.50 30.63 16.95
C ILE A 2 -0.83 29.97 16.54
N GLY A 3 -1.96 30.66 16.65
CA GLY A 3 -3.27 30.12 16.24
C GLY A 3 -3.34 29.70 14.76
N LYS A 4 -2.70 30.46 13.85
CA LYS A 4 -2.66 30.11 12.41
C LYS A 4 -1.82 28.85 12.17
N PHE A 5 -0.69 28.72 12.87
CA PHE A 5 0.15 27.52 12.80
C PHE A 5 -0.53 26.29 13.40
N LYS A 6 -1.32 26.43 14.47
CA LYS A 6 -2.15 25.34 15.02
C LYS A 6 -3.15 24.82 13.98
N THR A 7 -3.80 25.72 13.23
CA THR A 7 -4.71 25.33 12.15
C THR A 7 -3.96 24.63 11.02
N LEU A 8 -2.80 25.16 10.59
CA LEU A 8 -1.99 24.53 9.55
C LEU A 8 -1.50 23.14 9.97
N ARG A 9 -1.08 22.95 11.23
CA ARG A 9 -0.71 21.64 11.79
C ARG A 9 -1.83 20.63 11.66
N LYS A 10 -3.06 20.99 12.03
CA LYS A 10 -4.24 20.12 11.84
C LYS A 10 -4.46 19.73 10.38
N VAL A 11 -4.24 20.67 9.45
CA VAL A 11 -4.31 20.37 8.01
C VAL A 11 -3.18 19.42 7.57
N LYS A 12 -2.00 19.46 8.19
CA LYS A 12 -0.93 18.49 7.90
C LYS A 12 -1.21 17.12 8.48
N GLU A 13 -1.71 17.05 9.71
CA GLU A 13 -2.13 15.82 10.38
C GLU A 13 -3.21 15.08 9.58
N THR A 14 -4.28 15.79 9.17
CA THR A 14 -5.32 15.21 8.31
C THR A 14 -4.78 14.69 6.98
N LYS A 15 -3.79 15.35 6.37
CA LYS A 15 -3.13 14.85 5.15
C LYS A 15 -2.31 13.59 5.38
N GLU A 16 -1.60 13.51 6.50
CA GLU A 16 -0.87 12.31 6.90
C GLU A 16 -1.82 11.14 7.14
N ASP A 17 -2.94 11.37 7.85
CA ASP A 17 -3.96 10.35 8.09
C ASP A 17 -4.55 9.81 6.79
N LEU A 18 -4.86 10.70 5.84
CA LEU A 18 -5.33 10.31 4.50
C LEU A 18 -4.28 9.49 3.76
N ALA A 19 -3.02 9.90 3.79
CA ALA A 19 -1.92 9.16 3.16
C ALA A 19 -1.71 7.78 3.82
N LEU A 20 -1.84 7.69 5.14
CA LEU A 20 -1.74 6.43 5.89
C LEU A 20 -2.89 5.48 5.54
N ARG A 21 -4.12 6.00 5.41
CA ARG A 21 -5.28 5.19 4.96
C ARG A 21 -5.08 4.66 3.54
N ALA A 22 -4.60 5.50 2.62
CA ALA A 22 -4.28 5.09 1.25
C ALA A 22 -3.19 4.00 1.23
N LEU A 23 -2.12 4.18 2.01
CA LEU A 23 -1.05 3.18 2.15
C LEU A 23 -1.59 1.84 2.67
N ARG A 24 -2.46 1.86 3.69
CA ARG A 24 -3.10 0.65 4.24
C ARG A 24 -4.05 0.00 3.24
N ALA A 25 -4.77 0.79 2.44
CA ALA A 25 -5.60 0.26 1.36
C ALA A 25 -4.75 -0.51 0.34
N LYS A 26 -3.65 0.10 -0.14
CA LYS A 26 -2.73 -0.55 -1.09
C LYS A 26 -2.06 -1.80 -0.55
N ARG A 27 -1.74 -1.84 0.75
CA ARG A 27 -1.25 -3.07 1.41
C ARG A 27 -2.27 -4.20 1.36
N ARG A 28 -3.54 -3.91 1.60
CA ARG A 28 -4.62 -4.91 1.53
C ARG A 28 -4.83 -5.40 0.10
N GLU A 29 -4.91 -4.49 -0.87
CA GLU A 29 -5.02 -4.84 -2.29
C GLU A 29 -3.87 -5.76 -2.74
N LEU A 30 -2.63 -5.44 -2.36
CA LEU A 30 -1.47 -6.28 -2.68
C LEU A 30 -1.52 -7.65 -1.99
N ALA A 31 -2.00 -7.72 -0.75
CA ALA A 31 -2.16 -8.99 -0.04
C ALA A 31 -3.19 -9.88 -0.74
N GLU A 32 -4.36 -9.33 -1.08
CA GLU A 32 -5.42 -10.03 -1.82
C GLU A 32 -4.95 -10.51 -3.19
N ALA A 33 -4.25 -9.66 -3.95
CA ALA A 33 -3.69 -10.04 -5.25
C ALA A 33 -2.65 -11.17 -5.13
N ASN A 34 -1.84 -11.18 -4.07
CA ASN A 34 -0.89 -12.26 -3.83
C ASN A 34 -1.57 -13.59 -3.52
N GLU A 35 -2.67 -13.58 -2.76
CA GLU A 35 -3.47 -14.81 -2.53
C GLU A 35 -4.07 -15.34 -3.83
N ILE A 36 -4.63 -14.47 -4.67
CA ILE A 36 -5.13 -14.85 -5.99
C ILE A 36 -3.99 -15.48 -6.83
N ARG A 37 -2.82 -14.83 -6.88
CA ARG A 37 -1.66 -15.36 -7.61
C ARG A 37 -1.23 -16.73 -7.09
N ARG A 38 -1.21 -16.94 -5.77
CA ARG A 38 -0.88 -18.24 -5.15
C ARG A 38 -1.86 -19.34 -5.55
N HIS A 39 -3.16 -19.04 -5.57
CA HIS A 39 -4.17 -19.98 -6.04
C HIS A 39 -3.96 -20.35 -7.52
N ARG A 40 -3.69 -19.36 -8.38
CA ARG A 40 -3.42 -19.60 -9.81
C ARG A 40 -2.14 -20.38 -10.05
N ASP A 41 -1.07 -20.08 -9.31
CA ASP A 41 0.20 -20.83 -9.35
C ASP A 41 -0.01 -22.29 -8.95
N THR A 42 -0.80 -22.55 -7.91
CA THR A 42 -1.10 -23.91 -7.46
C THR A 42 -1.88 -24.68 -8.53
N ALA A 43 -2.94 -24.08 -9.08
CA ALA A 43 -3.73 -24.69 -10.16
C ALA A 43 -2.89 -24.95 -11.43
N LEU A 44 -1.99 -24.03 -11.78
CA LEU A 44 -1.08 -24.19 -12.90
C LEU A 44 -0.10 -25.35 -12.66
N LYS A 45 0.47 -25.46 -11.45
CA LYS A 45 1.37 -26.56 -11.06
C LYS A 45 0.68 -27.91 -11.12
N GLU A 46 -0.52 -28.02 -10.56
CA GLU A 46 -1.35 -29.23 -10.61
C GLU A 46 -1.70 -29.61 -12.05
N SER A 47 -2.09 -28.64 -12.88
CA SER A 47 -2.33 -28.88 -14.30
C SER A 47 -1.07 -29.36 -15.00
N THR A 48 0.08 -28.74 -14.72
CA THR A 48 1.37 -29.08 -15.34
C THR A 48 1.80 -30.50 -14.99
N SER A 49 1.68 -30.91 -13.72
CA SER A 49 2.06 -32.25 -13.27
C SER A 49 1.12 -33.33 -13.82
N SER A 50 -0.16 -33.02 -14.01
CA SER A 50 -1.17 -33.98 -14.49
C SER A 50 -1.37 -33.99 -16.01
N LEU A 51 -0.87 -32.99 -16.76
CA LEU A 51 -1.20 -32.80 -18.16
C LEU A 51 -0.87 -34.02 -19.02
N LYS A 52 0.36 -34.53 -18.91
CA LYS A 52 0.82 -35.68 -19.69
C LYS A 52 0.02 -36.95 -19.40
N LEU A 53 -0.36 -37.15 -18.15
CA LEU A 53 -1.17 -38.31 -17.75
C LEU A 53 -2.57 -38.20 -18.36
N ARG A 54 -3.23 -37.05 -18.18
CA ARG A 54 -4.56 -36.78 -18.77
C ARG A 54 -4.57 -36.92 -20.29
N GLU A 55 -3.52 -36.44 -20.95
CA GLU A 55 -3.36 -36.58 -22.40
C GLU A 55 -3.20 -38.06 -22.80
N SER A 56 -2.37 -38.81 -22.07
CA SER A 56 -2.18 -40.25 -22.29
C SER A 56 -3.48 -41.04 -22.08
N ASP A 57 -4.26 -40.71 -21.05
CA ASP A 57 -5.55 -41.34 -20.77
C ASP A 57 -6.54 -41.16 -21.93
N VAL A 58 -6.53 -39.96 -22.55
CA VAL A 58 -7.36 -39.67 -23.73
C VAL A 58 -6.95 -40.56 -24.92
N TYR A 59 -5.64 -40.68 -25.19
CA TYR A 59 -5.15 -41.54 -26.28
C TYR A 59 -5.37 -43.05 -26.00
N GLN A 60 -5.24 -43.49 -24.75
CA GLN A 60 -5.44 -44.90 -24.38
C GLN A 60 -6.84 -45.41 -24.73
N GLY A 61 -7.83 -44.51 -24.80
CA GLY A 61 -9.18 -44.84 -25.24
C GLY A 61 -9.26 -45.42 -26.66
N ILE A 62 -8.36 -45.00 -27.57
CA ILE A 62 -8.36 -45.37 -28.99
C ILE A 62 -7.15 -46.22 -29.40
N MET A 63 -6.07 -46.22 -28.62
CA MET A 63 -4.88 -47.01 -28.89
C MET A 63 -5.21 -48.51 -29.01
N HIS A 64 -4.62 -49.17 -30.02
CA HIS A 64 -4.80 -50.60 -30.33
C HIS A 64 -6.25 -51.02 -30.67
N LYS A 65 -7.13 -50.08 -31.04
CA LYS A 65 -8.49 -50.36 -31.50
C LYS A 65 -8.66 -49.93 -32.96
N SER A 66 -9.53 -50.62 -33.69
CA SER A 66 -10.02 -50.15 -34.98
C SER A 66 -11.09 -49.10 -34.73
N VAL A 67 -10.73 -47.83 -34.87
CA VAL A 67 -11.59 -46.66 -34.64
C VAL A 67 -11.91 -45.95 -35.96
N SER A 68 -13.06 -45.27 -36.01
CA SER A 68 -13.44 -44.46 -37.17
C SER A 68 -12.62 -43.16 -37.24
N PHE A 69 -12.65 -42.49 -38.40
CA PHE A 69 -12.04 -41.16 -38.52
C PHE A 69 -12.70 -40.13 -37.58
N GLU A 70 -14.01 -40.22 -37.38
CA GLU A 70 -14.75 -39.33 -36.47
C GLU A 70 -14.26 -39.47 -35.02
N GLU A 71 -14.01 -40.70 -34.56
CA GLU A 71 -13.48 -40.97 -33.21
C GLU A 71 -12.06 -40.39 -33.01
N ILE A 72 -11.23 -40.39 -34.06
CA ILE A 72 -9.90 -39.78 -34.04
C ILE A 72 -10.01 -38.26 -33.90
N ASP A 73 -10.91 -37.63 -34.65
CA ASP A 73 -11.15 -36.20 -34.58
C ASP A 73 -11.67 -35.78 -33.19
N GLU A 74 -12.57 -36.56 -32.59
CA GLU A 74 -13.03 -36.31 -31.21
C GLU A 74 -11.89 -36.38 -30.18
N VAL A 75 -10.98 -37.34 -30.32
CA VAL A 75 -9.81 -37.46 -29.42
C VAL A 75 -8.88 -36.26 -29.59
N LYS A 76 -8.62 -35.85 -30.83
CA LYS A 76 -7.83 -34.67 -31.13
C LYS A 76 -8.45 -33.42 -30.49
N ASP A 77 -9.75 -33.24 -30.62
CA ASP A 77 -10.46 -32.10 -30.02
C ASP A 77 -10.38 -32.12 -28.49
N LYS A 78 -10.49 -33.29 -27.85
CA LYS A 78 -10.30 -33.44 -26.40
C LYS A 78 -8.89 -33.03 -25.96
N VAL A 79 -7.85 -33.47 -26.68
CA VAL A 79 -6.46 -33.09 -26.39
C VAL A 79 -6.24 -31.59 -26.60
N LEU A 80 -6.76 -31.02 -27.69
CA LEU A 80 -6.70 -29.58 -27.95
C LEU A 80 -7.38 -28.77 -26.84
N MET A 81 -8.53 -29.23 -26.35
CA MET A 81 -9.22 -28.61 -25.22
C MET A 81 -8.40 -28.69 -23.93
N LEU A 82 -7.72 -29.81 -23.66
CA LEU A 82 -6.82 -29.94 -22.50
C LEU A 82 -5.67 -28.91 -22.57
N HIS A 83 -5.02 -28.77 -23.73
CA HIS A 83 -3.96 -27.78 -23.92
C HIS A 83 -4.48 -26.35 -23.82
N LYS A 84 -5.65 -26.06 -24.40
CA LYS A 84 -6.28 -24.74 -24.31
C LYS A 84 -6.58 -24.35 -22.86
N ASN A 85 -7.13 -25.27 -22.07
CA ASN A 85 -7.40 -25.05 -20.65
C ASN A 85 -6.10 -24.83 -19.86
N HIS A 86 -5.04 -25.60 -20.15
CA HIS A 86 -3.73 -25.39 -19.53
C HIS A 86 -3.13 -24.03 -19.89
N GLN A 87 -3.22 -23.62 -21.15
CA GLN A 87 -2.75 -22.31 -21.60
C GLN A 87 -3.53 -21.18 -20.89
N GLN A 88 -4.84 -21.32 -20.75
CA GLN A 88 -5.64 -20.34 -20.01
C GLN A 88 -5.20 -20.20 -18.55
N LEU A 89 -4.88 -21.30 -17.86
CA LEU A 89 -4.35 -21.24 -16.50
C LEU A 89 -3.00 -20.51 -16.42
N ARG A 90 -2.17 -20.66 -17.46
CA ARG A 90 -0.90 -19.95 -17.56
C ARG A 90 -1.11 -18.47 -17.79
N ASP A 91 -1.99 -18.10 -18.71
CA ASP A 91 -2.33 -16.70 -19.00
C ASP A 91 -2.92 -16.02 -17.75
N ASP A 92 -3.83 -16.69 -17.04
CA ASP A 92 -4.40 -16.22 -15.77
C ASP A 92 -3.31 -15.97 -14.70
N TYR A 93 -2.33 -16.88 -14.60
CA TYR A 93 -1.21 -16.72 -13.68
C TYR A 93 -0.32 -15.53 -14.05
N GLU A 94 -0.01 -15.36 -15.34
CA GLU A 94 0.80 -14.24 -15.85
C GLU A 94 0.11 -12.90 -15.55
N VAL A 95 -1.19 -12.77 -15.83
CA VAL A 95 -2.00 -11.57 -15.49
C VAL A 95 -2.01 -11.30 -13.98
N ALA A 96 -2.14 -12.35 -13.14
CA ALA A 96 -2.09 -12.19 -11.69
C ALA A 96 -0.70 -11.73 -11.21
N ALA A 97 0.38 -12.21 -11.83
CA ALA A 97 1.74 -11.80 -11.55
C ALA A 97 2.00 -10.32 -11.92
N GLU A 98 1.54 -9.89 -13.10
CA GLU A 98 1.61 -8.49 -13.54
C GLU A 98 0.83 -7.57 -12.60
N THR A 99 -0.36 -7.99 -12.17
CA THR A 99 -1.17 -7.24 -11.21
C THR A 99 -0.45 -7.07 -9.87
N CYS A 100 0.20 -8.12 -9.36
CA CYS A 100 1.02 -8.03 -8.15
C CYS A 100 2.21 -7.08 -8.33
N CYS A 101 2.84 -7.08 -9.51
CA CYS A 101 3.95 -6.18 -9.82
C CYS A 101 3.50 -4.71 -9.77
N ARG A 102 2.43 -4.38 -10.50
CA ARG A 102 1.83 -3.04 -10.52
C ARG A 102 1.43 -2.57 -9.11
N LEU A 103 0.73 -3.41 -8.34
CA LEU A 103 0.32 -3.05 -6.97
C LEU A 103 1.52 -2.86 -6.02
N SER A 104 2.61 -3.60 -6.23
CA SER A 104 3.85 -3.41 -5.47
C SER A 104 4.49 -2.03 -5.74
N GLU A 105 4.48 -1.59 -7.00
CA GLU A 105 4.94 -0.25 -7.38
C GLU A 105 4.04 0.86 -6.82
N GLU A 106 2.72 0.68 -6.89
CA GLU A 106 1.75 1.60 -6.28
C GLU A 106 1.86 1.66 -4.74
N LEU A 107 2.23 0.55 -4.11
CA LEU A 107 2.51 0.52 -2.68
C LEU A 107 3.75 1.36 -2.35
N LYS A 108 4.83 1.23 -3.14
CA LYS A 108 6.05 2.03 -2.97
C LYS A 108 5.76 3.52 -3.15
N SER A 109 4.99 3.91 -4.17
CA SER A 109 4.63 5.32 -4.37
C SER A 109 3.79 5.86 -3.20
N SER A 110 2.84 5.06 -2.68
CA SER A 110 2.05 5.42 -1.50
C SER A 110 2.89 5.58 -0.23
N GLN A 111 3.95 4.77 -0.07
CA GLN A 111 4.90 4.92 1.04
C GLN A 111 5.65 6.25 0.97
N VAL A 112 6.11 6.65 -0.22
CA VAL A 112 6.78 7.94 -0.42
C VAL A 112 5.86 9.10 -0.07
N VAL A 113 4.58 9.04 -0.48
CA VAL A 113 3.58 10.07 -0.15
C VAL A 113 3.35 10.15 1.36
N TYR A 114 3.18 9.02 2.03
CA TYR A 114 3.02 8.96 3.49
C TYR A 114 4.23 9.55 4.22
N HIS A 115 5.45 9.12 3.88
CA HIS A 115 6.67 9.66 4.52
C HIS A 115 6.85 11.16 4.27
N THR A 116 6.46 11.65 3.10
CA THR A 116 6.48 13.08 2.80
C THR A 116 5.47 13.83 3.67
N ALA A 117 4.24 13.31 3.79
CA ALA A 117 3.21 13.90 4.64
C ALA A 117 3.65 13.94 6.12
N GLN A 118 4.18 12.83 6.63
CA GLN A 118 4.72 12.70 7.99
C GLN A 118 5.82 13.74 8.25
N ARG A 119 6.85 13.81 7.39
CA ARG A 119 7.92 14.82 7.51
C ARG A 119 7.37 16.25 7.49
N THR A 120 6.34 16.51 6.69
CA THR A 120 5.72 17.84 6.69
C THR A 120 4.94 18.12 7.97
N ARG A 121 4.28 17.14 8.60
CA ARG A 121 3.65 17.33 9.91
C ARG A 121 4.70 17.65 10.98
N GLU A 122 5.75 16.84 11.04
CA GLU A 122 6.86 16.98 12.00
C GLU A 122 7.51 18.37 11.92
N LYS A 123 7.70 18.92 10.71
CA LYS A 123 8.19 20.31 10.55
C LYS A 123 7.28 21.34 11.21
N PHE A 124 5.96 21.18 11.14
CA PHE A 124 5.01 22.08 11.78
C PHE A 124 4.92 21.87 13.29
N ASP A 125 5.14 20.63 13.76
CA ASP A 125 5.28 20.33 15.19
C ASP A 125 6.46 21.12 15.76
N ASN A 126 7.65 21.01 15.15
CA ASN A 126 8.84 21.74 15.59
C ASN A 126 8.65 23.26 15.59
N VAL A 127 8.09 23.83 14.51
CA VAL A 127 7.83 25.27 14.44
C VAL A 127 6.83 25.73 15.50
N LEU A 128 5.85 24.91 15.84
CA LEU A 128 4.91 25.24 16.91
C LEU A 128 5.57 25.21 18.28
N GLU A 129 6.44 24.22 18.54
CA GLU A 129 7.21 24.13 19.77
C GLU A 129 8.13 25.34 19.94
N ASP A 130 8.87 25.73 18.89
CA ASP A 130 9.71 26.94 18.91
C ASP A 130 8.88 28.19 19.21
N LEU A 131 7.75 28.40 18.51
CA LEU A 131 6.88 29.55 18.77
C LEU A 131 6.25 29.56 20.17
N GLN A 132 6.06 28.39 20.77
CA GLN A 132 5.57 28.28 22.15
C GLN A 132 6.66 28.61 23.16
N ARG A 133 7.89 28.17 22.92
CA ARG A 133 9.05 28.54 23.73
C ARG A 133 9.29 30.04 23.68
N ASP A 134 9.36 30.64 22.49
CA ASP A 134 9.58 32.08 22.32
C ASP A 134 8.50 32.91 23.02
N LYS A 135 7.24 32.45 22.96
CA LYS A 135 6.15 33.11 23.69
C LYS A 135 6.33 33.01 25.20
N HIS A 136 6.77 31.85 25.70
CA HIS A 136 6.97 31.65 27.13
C HIS A 136 8.09 32.54 27.66
N GLU A 137 9.24 32.60 26.96
CA GLU A 137 10.36 33.49 27.29
C GLU A 137 9.94 34.97 27.27
N GLN A 138 9.10 35.37 26.31
CA GLN A 138 8.59 36.73 26.25
C GLN A 138 7.59 37.04 27.37
N ASP A 139 6.74 36.09 27.73
CA ASP A 139 5.80 36.22 28.85
C ASP A 139 6.58 36.35 30.18
N GLU A 140 7.62 35.54 30.40
CA GLU A 140 8.52 35.63 31.57
C GLU A 140 9.22 36.99 31.65
N LEU A 141 9.80 37.47 30.54
CA LEU A 141 10.44 38.79 30.49
C LEU A 141 9.45 39.92 30.82
N ASN A 142 8.21 39.83 30.33
CA ASN A 142 7.18 40.82 30.62
C ASN A 142 6.76 40.79 32.10
N GLU A 143 6.71 39.62 32.73
CA GLU A 143 6.45 39.47 34.15
C GLU A 143 7.58 40.09 34.98
N GLU A 144 8.85 39.83 34.64
CA GLU A 144 10.01 40.44 35.29
C GLU A 144 9.98 41.97 35.20
N LEU A 145 9.77 42.51 34.00
CA LEU A 145 9.65 43.96 33.79
C LEU A 145 8.51 44.56 34.61
N ALA A 146 7.35 43.89 34.69
CA ALA A 146 6.22 44.36 35.48
C ALA A 146 6.52 44.38 36.99
N VAL A 147 7.30 43.42 37.49
CA VAL A 147 7.76 43.39 38.89
C VAL A 147 8.75 44.54 39.15
N GLU A 148 9.74 44.75 38.29
CA GLU A 148 10.69 45.86 38.40
C GLU A 148 10.00 47.22 38.39
N ASP A 149 9.02 47.41 37.52
CA ASP A 149 8.23 48.64 37.42
C ASP A 149 7.45 48.94 38.71
N ASN A 150 6.89 47.90 39.34
CA ASN A 150 6.17 48.02 40.60
C ASN A 150 7.11 48.35 41.77
N LEU A 151 8.30 47.75 41.80
CA LEU A 151 9.34 48.05 42.80
C LEU A 151 9.87 49.49 42.65
N SER A 152 10.08 49.94 41.42
CA SER A 152 10.57 51.28 41.10
C SER A 152 9.60 52.39 41.50
N LYS A 153 8.29 52.14 41.39
CA LYS A 153 7.23 53.10 41.81
C LYS A 153 7.00 53.13 43.33
N GLY A 154 7.44 52.10 44.06
CA GLY A 154 7.25 51.96 45.51
C GLY A 154 8.34 52.58 46.39
N MET A 155 9.45 53.07 45.82
CA MET A 155 10.54 53.67 46.59
C MET A 155 10.27 55.17 46.86
N PRO A 156 9.99 55.59 48.12
CA PRO A 156 9.95 57.01 48.45
C PRO A 156 11.34 57.62 48.23
N ARG A 157 11.40 58.74 47.51
CA ARG A 157 12.65 59.51 47.35
C ARG A 157 13.23 59.81 48.74
N PRO A 158 14.49 59.45 49.02
CA PRO A 158 15.16 59.95 50.21
C PRO A 158 15.27 61.48 50.07
N LEU A 159 14.73 62.19 51.06
CA LEU A 159 14.87 63.63 51.24
C LEU A 159 16.30 64.00 51.62
#